data_AF-B7B517-F1
#
_entry.id   AF-B7B517-F1
#
_cell.length_a   1.000
_cell.length_b   1.000
_cell.length_c   1.000
_cell.angle_alpha   90.00
_cell.angle_beta   90.00
_cell.angle_gamma   90.00
#
_symmetry.space_group_name_H-M   'P 1'
#
loop_
_entity.id
_entity.type
_entity.pdbx_description
1 polymer ?
#
loop_
_entity_poly.entity_id
_entity_poly.type
_entity_poly.pdbx_seq_one_letter_code
_entity_poly.pdbx_strand_id
1 'polypeptide(L)'
;MSQYSEEIERRRTFAIISHPDAGKTTLTEKLLLFGGAIHVAGAVKSNKIKKTATSDWMEIEKQRGISVATSVMAFDYSGHKINILDTPGHQDFAEDTFRTLTAVDSVIIVIDTAKGVEA
;
A
#
# COMPACT_ATOMS: atom_id res chain seq x y z
N MET A 1 1.95 0.63 31.73
CA MET A 1 1.18 -0.60 31.48
C MET A 1 2.18 -1.75 31.38
N SER A 2 1.80 -2.99 31.04
CA SER A 2 2.84 -3.97 30.71
C SER A 2 3.53 -3.57 29.41
N GLN A 3 4.83 -3.83 29.26
CA GLN A 3 5.58 -3.57 28.02
C GLN A 3 4.91 -4.21 26.80
N TYR A 4 4.24 -5.35 26.99
CA TYR A 4 3.46 -6.02 25.95
C TYR A 4 2.24 -5.21 25.49
N SER A 5 1.49 -4.64 26.44
CA SER A 5 0.30 -3.83 26.13
C SER A 5 0.67 -2.57 25.34
N GLU A 6 1.76 -1.91 25.73
CA GLU A 6 2.27 -0.70 25.05
C GLU A 6 2.68 -1.00 23.61
N GLU A 7 3.34 -2.14 23.37
CA GLU A 7 3.69 -2.57 22.02
C GLU A 7 2.44 -2.93 21.18
N ILE A 8 1.42 -3.57 21.76
CA ILE A 8 0.17 -3.85 21.04
C ILE A 8 -0.51 -2.55 20.63
N GLU A 9 -0.66 -1.59 21.56
CA GLU A 9 -1.32 -0.30 21.30
C GLU A 9 -0.55 0.59 20.32
N ARG A 10 0.74 0.36 20.12
CA ARG A 10 1.57 1.09 19.16
C ARG A 10 1.32 0.69 17.70
N ARG A 11 0.81 -0.51 17.43
CA ARG A 11 0.69 -1.06 16.07
C ARG A 11 -0.57 -0.57 15.37
N ARG A 12 -0.44 -0.25 14.08
CA ARG A 12 -1.55 0.08 13.18
C ARG A 12 -1.40 -0.74 11.91
N THR A 13 -2.26 -1.72 11.73
CA THR A 13 -2.25 -2.61 10.56
C THR A 13 -3.49 -2.36 9.73
N PHE A 14 -3.31 -1.92 8.48
CA PHE A 14 -4.42 -1.61 7.59
C PHE A 14 -4.14 -1.97 6.14
N ALA A 15 -5.22 -2.15 5.38
CA ALA A 15 -5.16 -2.28 3.92
C ALA A 15 -5.63 -0.99 3.24
N ILE A 16 -5.15 -0.74 2.02
CA ILE A 16 -5.66 0.33 1.17
C ILE A 16 -6.40 -0.33 0.01
N ILE A 17 -7.69 -0.02 -0.13
CA ILE A 17 -8.53 -0.54 -1.21
C ILE A 17 -9.07 0.58 -2.08
N SER A 18 -9.23 0.30 -3.36
CA SER A 18 -9.80 1.24 -4.32
C SER A 18 -10.25 0.51 -5.58
N HIS A 19 -11.09 1.15 -6.39
CA HIS A 19 -11.26 0.76 -7.80
C HIS A 19 -9.93 0.95 -8.57
N PRO A 20 -9.71 0.24 -9.70
CA PRO A 20 -8.60 0.52 -10.60
C PRO A 20 -8.42 2.02 -10.88
N ASP A 21 -7.17 2.47 -10.90
CA ASP A 21 -6.76 3.84 -11.21
C ASP A 21 -7.21 4.96 -10.25
N ALA A 22 -7.95 4.66 -9.17
CA ALA A 22 -8.37 5.66 -8.18
C ALA A 22 -7.23 6.26 -7.33
N GLY A 23 -6.00 5.75 -7.46
CA GLY A 23 -4.80 6.35 -6.88
C GLY A 23 -4.19 5.63 -5.67
N LYS A 24 -4.63 4.40 -5.35
CA LYS A 24 -4.06 3.56 -4.28
C LYS A 24 -2.53 3.57 -4.25
N THR A 25 -1.88 3.22 -5.35
CA THR A 25 -0.40 3.15 -5.43
C THR A 25 0.25 4.51 -5.15
N THR A 26 -0.35 5.61 -5.61
CA THR A 26 0.18 6.96 -5.36
C THR A 26 0.07 7.32 -3.88
N LEU A 27 -1.04 6.96 -3.22
CA LEU A 27 -1.20 7.19 -1.78
C LEU A 27 -0.20 6.35 -0.98
N THR A 28 -0.04 5.07 -1.31
CA THR A 28 0.93 4.17 -0.67
C THR A 28 2.34 4.72 -0.74
N GLU A 29 2.81 5.15 -1.92
CA GLU A 29 4.14 5.76 -2.06
C GLU A 29 4.32 7.00 -1.18
N LYS A 30 3.28 7.84 -1.04
CA LYS A 30 3.35 9.03 -0.19
C LYS A 30 3.41 8.68 1.29
N LEU A 31 2.64 7.69 1.73
CA LEU A 31 2.70 7.20 3.11
C LEU A 31 4.10 6.69 3.45
N LEU A 32 4.73 5.91 2.56
CA LEU A 32 6.11 5.44 2.73
C LEU A 32 7.12 6.59 2.81
N LEU A 33 6.95 7.63 1.99
CA LEU A 33 7.82 8.81 2.02
C LEU A 33 7.68 9.57 3.34
N PHE A 34 6.44 9.80 3.80
CA PHE A 34 6.19 10.47 5.08
C PHE A 34 6.68 9.66 6.28
N GLY A 35 6.63 8.32 6.17
CA GLY A 35 7.21 7.40 7.14
C GLY A 35 8.73 7.29 7.11
N GLY A 36 9.42 7.97 6.18
CA GLY A 36 10.87 7.87 6.00
C GLY A 36 11.35 6.50 5.50
N ALA A 37 10.42 5.61 5.10
CA ALA A 37 10.74 4.26 4.61
C ALA A 37 11.31 4.27 3.19
N ILE A 38 11.02 5.33 2.43
CA ILE A 38 11.64 5.60 1.13
C ILE A 38 12.18 7.03 1.12
N HIS A 39 13.38 7.23 0.56
CA HIS A 39 14.01 8.55 0.46
C HIS A 39 13.56 9.37 -0.76
N VAL A 40 12.84 8.77 -1.72
CA VAL A 40 12.28 9.44 -2.91
C VAL A 40 10.94 8.79 -3.27
N ALA A 41 9.83 9.56 -3.26
CA ALA A 41 8.55 9.11 -3.83
C ALA A 41 8.46 9.48 -5.33
N GLY A 42 7.82 8.64 -6.13
CA GLY A 42 7.44 8.99 -7.50
C GLY A 42 8.05 8.15 -8.61
N ALA A 43 8.13 6.82 -8.45
CA ALA A 43 8.59 5.96 -9.54
C ALA A 43 7.50 5.66 -10.59
N VAL A 44 6.22 5.86 -10.26
CA VAL A 44 5.10 5.49 -11.17
C VAL A 44 4.92 6.46 -12.34
N LYS A 45 5.39 7.72 -12.24
CA LYS A 45 5.26 8.72 -13.33
C LYS A 45 6.57 9.14 -14.01
N SER A 46 7.73 8.95 -13.39
CA SER A 46 9.00 9.40 -13.99
C SER A 46 9.72 8.26 -14.72
N ASN A 47 9.60 8.26 -16.04
CA ASN A 47 10.22 7.32 -16.96
C ASN A 47 11.77 7.46 -17.06
N LYS A 48 12.48 7.83 -15.97
CA LYS A 48 13.90 8.24 -16.09
C LYS A 48 14.83 8.04 -14.88
N ILE A 49 14.45 7.28 -13.86
CA ILE A 49 15.41 6.92 -12.79
C ILE A 49 15.63 5.40 -12.81
N LYS A 50 16.75 4.99 -13.43
CA LYS A 50 17.38 3.69 -13.23
C LYS A 50 17.83 3.60 -11.77
N LYS A 51 16.92 3.24 -10.87
CA LYS A 51 17.28 2.64 -9.59
C LYS A 51 16.64 1.26 -9.57
N THR A 52 17.53 0.28 -9.45
CA THR A 52 17.29 -1.15 -9.32
C THR A 52 16.06 -1.37 -8.45
N ALA A 53 14.98 -1.85 -9.07
CA ALA A 53 13.76 -2.20 -8.36
C ALA A 53 14.14 -3.25 -7.30
N THR A 54 13.70 -3.03 -6.06
CA THR A 54 14.11 -3.82 -4.89
C THR A 54 13.51 -5.24 -4.86
N SER A 55 12.85 -5.70 -5.93
CA SER A 55 12.44 -7.10 -6.14
C SER A 55 11.98 -7.35 -7.58
N ASP A 56 12.13 -8.58 -8.08
CA ASP A 56 11.66 -9.02 -9.41
C ASP A 56 10.14 -8.80 -9.61
N TRP A 57 9.36 -8.79 -8.53
CA TRP A 57 7.91 -8.58 -8.55
C TRP A 57 7.52 -7.14 -8.92
N MET A 58 8.23 -6.14 -8.38
CA MET A 58 8.00 -4.73 -8.72
C MET A 58 8.28 -4.43 -10.20
N GLU A 59 9.22 -5.16 -10.81
CA GLU A 59 9.56 -4.99 -12.22
C GLU A 59 8.47 -5.57 -13.14
N ILE A 60 7.87 -6.70 -12.76
CA ILE A 60 6.70 -7.30 -13.44
C ILE A 60 5.46 -6.39 -13.30
N GLU A 61 5.19 -5.86 -12.11
CA GLU A 61 4.10 -4.91 -11.87
C GLU A 61 4.27 -3.64 -12.71
N LYS A 62 5.51 -3.12 -12.79
CA LYS A 62 5.84 -1.96 -13.62
C LYS A 62 5.64 -2.23 -15.11
N GLN A 63 5.95 -3.44 -15.59
CA GLN A 63 5.71 -3.82 -16.99
C GLN A 63 4.23 -3.94 -17.32
N ARG A 64 3.39 -4.36 -16.36
CA ARG A 64 1.95 -4.54 -16.56
C ARG A 64 1.11 -3.30 -16.22
N GLY A 65 1.67 -2.33 -15.49
CA GLY A 65 0.95 -1.13 -15.04
C GLY A 65 -0.10 -1.40 -13.96
N ILE A 66 -0.11 -2.60 -13.37
CA ILE A 66 -1.07 -3.04 -12.35
C ILE A 66 -0.33 -3.71 -11.19
N SER A 67 -0.88 -3.62 -9.98
CA SER A 67 -0.43 -4.42 -8.83
C SER A 67 -0.89 -5.88 -8.98
N VAL A 68 0.03 -6.83 -8.89
CA VAL A 68 -0.18 -8.27 -9.17
C VAL A 68 -0.05 -9.12 -7.90
N ALA A 69 0.68 -8.65 -6.88
CA ALA A 69 0.87 -9.39 -5.63
C ALA A 69 0.55 -8.54 -4.39
N THR A 70 0.14 -9.21 -3.31
CA THR A 70 -0.02 -8.55 -2.00
C THR A 70 1.37 -8.25 -1.44
N SER A 71 1.68 -6.97 -1.22
CA SER A 71 2.93 -6.55 -0.60
C SER A 71 2.67 -6.01 0.81
N VAL A 72 3.54 -6.40 1.76
CA VAL A 72 3.50 -5.88 3.13
C VAL A 72 4.62 -4.86 3.29
N MET A 73 4.26 -3.65 3.68
CA MET A 73 5.21 -2.57 3.96
C MET A 73 5.07 -2.13 5.41
N ALA A 74 6.19 -1.91 6.08
CA ALA A 74 6.20 -1.48 7.48
C ALA A 74 7.14 -0.29 7.70
N PHE A 75 6.69 0.67 8.51
CA PHE A 75 7.47 1.85 8.88
C PHE A 75 7.01 2.44 10.21
N ASP A 76 7.86 3.27 10.81
CA ASP A 76 7.52 4.02 12.01
C ASP A 76 7.04 5.43 11.65
N TYR A 77 5.92 5.86 12.26
CA TYR A 77 5.39 7.21 12.07
C TYR A 77 4.79 7.72 13.37
N SER A 78 5.25 8.89 13.84
CA SER A 78 4.74 9.55 15.05
C SER A 78 4.63 8.59 16.26
N GLY A 79 5.67 7.81 16.51
CA GLY A 79 5.71 6.83 17.61
C GLY A 79 4.93 5.54 17.36
N HIS A 80 4.19 5.41 16.25
CA HIS A 80 3.42 4.22 15.90
C HIS A 80 4.16 3.33 14.91
N LYS A 81 3.94 2.02 15.00
CA LYS A 81 4.41 1.05 14.00
C LYS A 81 3.30 0.79 13.00
N ILE A 82 3.49 1.27 11.78
CA ILE A 82 2.52 1.18 10.70
C ILE A 82 2.84 -0.06 9.85
N ASN A 83 1.81 -0.87 9.56
CA ASN A 83 1.87 -1.97 8.61
C ASN A 83 0.78 -1.76 7.54
N ILE A 84 1.20 -1.66 6.28
CA ILE A 84 0.31 -1.52 5.12
C ILE A 84 0.34 -2.84 4.36
N LEU A 85 -0.85 -3.40 4.13
CA LEU A 85 -1.03 -4.51 3.20
C LEU A 85 -1.64 -3.95 1.91
N ASP A 86 -0.84 -3.90 0.85
CA ASP A 86 -1.31 -3.40 -0.45
C ASP A 86 -2.06 -4.51 -1.19
N THR A 87 -3.34 -4.29 -1.49
CA THR A 87 -4.16 -5.25 -2.22
C THR A 87 -4.10 -4.96 -3.72
N PRO A 88 -4.12 -5.95 -4.61
CA PRO A 88 -4.33 -5.71 -6.04
C PRO A 88 -5.61 -4.89 -6.28
N GLY A 89 -5.58 -3.94 -7.22
CA GLY A 89 -6.76 -3.11 -7.55
C GLY A 89 -7.64 -3.69 -8.66
N HIS A 90 -7.13 -4.67 -9.41
CA HIS A 90 -7.81 -5.22 -10.59
C HIS A 90 -8.78 -6.34 -10.20
N GLN A 91 -9.95 -6.41 -10.87
CA GLN A 91 -11.03 -7.35 -10.54
C GLN A 91 -10.59 -8.82 -10.57
N ASP A 92 -9.66 -9.16 -11.48
CA ASP A 92 -9.05 -10.50 -11.58
C ASP A 92 -8.34 -10.99 -10.30
N PHE A 93 -8.11 -10.12 -9.31
CA PHE A 93 -7.44 -10.43 -8.05
C PHE A 93 -8.32 -10.16 -6.82
N ALA A 94 -9.63 -10.27 -6.97
CA ALA A 94 -10.58 -10.06 -5.87
C ALA A 94 -10.34 -11.04 -4.69
N GLU A 95 -10.01 -12.31 -4.95
CA GLU A 95 -9.76 -13.29 -3.90
C GLU A 95 -8.56 -12.91 -3.01
N ASP A 96 -7.46 -12.48 -3.60
CA ASP A 96 -6.27 -12.02 -2.87
C ASP A 96 -6.57 -10.77 -2.04
N THR A 97 -7.43 -9.89 -2.56
CA THR A 97 -7.93 -8.73 -1.83
C THR A 97 -8.74 -9.16 -0.61
N PHE A 98 -9.70 -10.08 -0.76
CA PHE A 98 -10.51 -10.55 0.37
C PHE A 98 -9.67 -11.25 1.45
N ARG A 99 -8.68 -12.06 1.06
CA ARG A 99 -7.77 -12.71 2.02
C ARG A 99 -6.96 -11.68 2.79
N THR A 100 -6.49 -10.64 2.12
CA THR A 100 -5.75 -9.54 2.76
C THR A 100 -6.59 -8.80 3.79
N LEU A 101 -7.88 -8.58 3.50
CA LEU A 101 -8.80 -7.92 4.44
C LEU A 101 -9.02 -8.70 5.73
N THR A 102 -8.79 -10.02 5.74
CA THR A 102 -8.86 -10.83 6.98
C THR A 102 -7.66 -10.64 7.91
N ALA A 103 -6.56 -10.06 7.40
CA ALA A 103 -5.31 -9.90 8.12
C ALA A 103 -5.08 -8.48 8.65
N VAL A 104 -6.06 -7.58 8.52
CA VAL A 104 -5.95 -6.17 8.91
C VAL A 104 -7.02 -5.76 9.92
N ASP A 105 -6.68 -4.80 10.78
CA ASP A 105 -7.60 -4.29 11.80
C ASP A 105 -8.52 -3.19 11.23
N SER A 106 -8.11 -2.55 10.13
CA SER A 106 -8.83 -1.43 9.53
C SER A 106 -8.48 -1.27 8.04
N VAL A 107 -9.24 -0.41 7.35
CA VAL A 107 -9.10 -0.18 5.90
C VAL A 107 -9.18 1.31 5.59
N ILE A 108 -8.37 1.75 4.63
CA ILE A 108 -8.50 3.05 3.97
C ILE A 108 -9.09 2.83 2.58
N ILE A 109 -10.22 3.47 2.28
CA ILE A 109 -10.86 3.43 0.97
C ILE A 109 -10.47 4.69 0.20
N VAL A 110 -9.88 4.52 -0.98
CA VAL A 110 -9.54 5.62 -1.88
C VAL A 110 -10.60 5.73 -2.97
N ILE A 111 -11.14 6.94 -3.14
CA ILE A 111 -12.19 7.26 -4.10
C ILE A 111 -11.68 8.34 -5.04
N ASP A 112 -11.80 8.10 -6.35
CA ASP A 112 -11.59 9.13 -7.36
C ASP A 112 -12.75 10.14 -7.29
N THR A 113 -12.44 11.41 -7.03
CA THR A 113 -13.46 12.47 -6.91
C THR A 113 -14.23 12.75 -8.19
N ALA A 114 -13.63 12.46 -9.36
CA ALA A 114 -14.29 12.64 -10.65
C ALA A 114 -15.28 11.52 -10.96
N LYS A 115 -15.02 10.31 -10.46
CA LYS A 115 -15.84 9.11 -10.76
C LYS A 115 -16.78 8.71 -9.62
N GLY A 116 -16.46 9.07 -8.39
CA GLY A 116 -17.22 8.67 -7.21
C GLY A 116 -17.06 7.18 -6.89
N VAL A 117 -18.11 6.58 -6.32
CA VAL A 117 -18.12 5.15 -6.01
C VAL A 117 -18.37 4.35 -7.28
N GLU A 118 -17.40 3.51 -7.64
CA GLU A 118 -17.45 2.65 -8.83
C GLU A 118 -17.96 1.24 -8.48
N ALA A 119 -18.58 0.56 -9.46
CA ALA A 119 -19.21 -0.76 -9.32
C ALA A 119 -18.30 -1.93 -9.72
#